data_AF-A0A9E5IYW2-F1
#
_entry.id   AF-A0A9E5IYW2-F1
#
_cell.length_a   1.000
_cell.length_b   1.000
_cell.length_c   1.000
_cell.angle_alpha   90.00
_cell.angle_beta   90.00
_cell.angle_gamma   90.00
#
_symmetry.space_group_name_H-M   'P 1'
#
loop_
_entity.id
_entity.type
_entity.pdbx_description
1 polymer ?
#
loop_
_entity_poly.entity_id
_entity_poly.type
_entity_poly.pdbx_seq_one_letter_code
_entity_poly.pdbx_strand_id
1 'polypeptide(L)'
;MSKVLSRKPLIPGSAWIWIAIFISAASNSIVSKLHTLGSCHLASDGKNPISFCNIFFTGSVVAFFTLFLTHPKEVRLSNLRGYSSKEWFLTIVSGALAGAIAPIMFFKALAETSVTNVVLVQTIEIPMVLALAWLIRREASSRIAIAGAMIALVGVTLTALIGHMGPLQLMRGDIFTIVGTFSGVLATQLSRDVLQRMSPILYGIIRNSLG
;
A
#
# COMPACT_ATOMS: atom_id res chain seq x y z
N MET A 1 27.77 31.26 -13.32
CA MET A 1 27.95 30.22 -14.35
C MET A 1 27.71 28.85 -13.71
N SER A 2 26.49 28.33 -13.82
CA SER A 2 26.14 26.93 -13.53
C SER A 2 24.67 26.74 -13.93
N LYS A 3 24.44 26.64 -15.24
CA LYS A 3 23.19 26.10 -15.79
C LYS A 3 23.09 24.67 -15.29
N VAL A 4 22.33 24.45 -14.22
CA VAL A 4 21.81 23.13 -13.87
C VAL A 4 20.90 22.77 -15.03
N LEU A 5 21.45 21.99 -15.97
CA LEU A 5 20.75 21.39 -17.09
C LEU A 5 19.53 20.66 -16.54
N SER A 6 18.36 21.27 -16.73
CA SER A 6 17.06 20.60 -16.68
C SER A 6 17.05 19.55 -17.79
N ARG A 7 17.64 18.39 -17.51
CA ARG A 7 17.45 17.19 -18.32
C ARG A 7 15.98 16.83 -18.15
N LYS A 8 15.19 17.01 -19.22
CA LYS A 8 13.90 16.34 -19.32
C LYS A 8 14.16 14.86 -19.02
N PRO A 9 13.42 14.24 -18.08
CA PRO A 9 13.62 12.84 -17.77
C PRO A 9 13.45 12.02 -19.05
N LEU A 10 14.37 11.09 -19.30
CA LEU A 10 14.43 10.26 -20.51
C LEU A 10 13.15 9.41 -20.68
N ILE A 11 12.38 9.25 -19.60
CA ILE A 11 11.12 8.51 -19.54
C ILE A 11 10.07 9.47 -18.96
N PRO A 12 8.92 9.66 -19.63
CA PRO A 12 7.84 10.50 -19.11
C PRO A 12 7.27 9.89 -17.82
N GLY A 13 6.89 10.74 -16.86
CA GLY A 13 6.32 10.29 -15.58
C GLY A 13 5.08 9.40 -15.73
N SER A 14 4.31 9.54 -16.81
CA SER A 14 3.16 8.68 -17.09
C SER A 14 3.53 7.22 -17.33
N ALA A 15 4.72 6.94 -17.90
CA ALA A 15 5.17 5.57 -18.11
C ALA A 15 5.41 4.84 -16.77
N TRP A 16 5.99 5.55 -15.78
CA TRP A 16 6.15 5.00 -14.43
C TRP A 16 4.83 4.71 -13.74
N ILE A 17 3.81 5.54 -13.96
CA ILE A 17 2.46 5.31 -13.43
C ILE A 17 1.86 4.03 -14.03
N TRP A 18 1.97 3.83 -15.35
CA TRP A 18 1.46 2.61 -15.98
C TRP A 18 2.16 1.34 -15.50
N ILE A 19 3.49 1.39 -15.34
CA ILE A 19 4.26 0.29 -14.77
C ILE A 19 3.79 -0.02 -13.35
N ALA A 20 3.60 1.02 -12.52
CA ALA A 20 3.12 0.84 -11.14
C ALA A 20 1.71 0.24 -11.08
N ILE A 21 0.80 0.67 -11.95
CA ILE A 21 -0.55 0.10 -12.06
C ILE A 21 -0.49 -1.38 -12.42
N PHE A 22 0.34 -1.73 -13.41
CA PHE A 22 0.50 -3.12 -13.85
C PHE A 22 1.03 -4.03 -12.73
N ILE A 23 2.09 -3.60 -12.04
CA ILE A 23 2.65 -4.32 -10.90
C ILE A 23 1.61 -4.48 -9.78
N SER A 24 0.87 -3.41 -9.46
CA SER A 24 -0.14 -3.44 -8.39
C SER A 24 -1.29 -4.38 -8.72
N ALA A 25 -1.77 -4.37 -9.96
CA ALA A 25 -2.84 -5.26 -10.42
C ALA A 25 -2.42 -6.74 -10.41
N ALA A 26 -1.17 -7.04 -10.76
CA ALA A 26 -0.66 -8.40 -10.76
C ALA A 26 -0.38 -8.95 -9.34
N SER A 27 -0.01 -8.08 -8.40
CA SER A 27 0.48 -8.46 -7.07
C SER A 27 -0.46 -9.41 -6.31
N ASN A 28 -1.73 -9.02 -6.09
CA ASN A 28 -2.67 -9.82 -5.29
C ASN A 28 -2.93 -11.21 -5.90
N SER A 29 -3.04 -11.28 -7.22
CA SER A 29 -3.23 -12.53 -7.97
C SER A 29 -2.00 -13.45 -7.85
N ILE A 30 -0.79 -12.90 -8.00
CA ILE A 30 0.46 -13.64 -7.87
C ILE A 30 0.61 -14.17 -6.45
N VAL A 31 0.39 -13.34 -5.42
CA VAL A 31 0.50 -13.77 -4.02
C VAL A 31 -0.50 -14.87 -3.71
N SER A 32 -1.77 -14.73 -4.09
CA SER A 32 -2.78 -15.77 -3.86
C SER A 32 -2.42 -17.09 -4.54
N LYS A 33 -1.87 -17.03 -5.76
CA LYS A 33 -1.40 -18.23 -6.48
C LYS A 33 -0.17 -18.87 -5.82
N LEU A 34 0.81 -18.06 -5.40
CA LEU A 34 2.00 -18.51 -4.68
C LEU A 34 1.62 -19.21 -3.37
N HIS A 35 0.71 -18.62 -2.59
CA HIS A 35 0.20 -19.21 -1.37
C HIS A 35 -0.47 -20.57 -1.63
N THR A 36 -1.32 -20.64 -2.67
CA THR A 36 -1.98 -21.89 -3.07
C THR A 36 -0.95 -22.97 -3.45
N LEU A 37 0.07 -22.62 -4.23
CA LEU A 37 1.15 -23.54 -4.60
C LEU A 37 1.94 -24.05 -3.39
N GLY A 38 2.21 -23.17 -2.43
CA GLY A 38 2.86 -23.53 -1.17
C GLY A 38 2.03 -24.49 -0.32
N SER A 39 0.70 -24.32 -0.29
CA SER A 39 -0.20 -25.24 0.41
C SER A 39 -0.26 -26.62 -0.25
N CYS A 40 -0.01 -26.72 -1.56
CA CYS A 40 0.08 -28.01 -2.26
C CYS A 40 1.44 -28.70 -2.10
N HIS A 41 2.51 -27.96 -1.79
CA HIS A 41 3.87 -28.48 -1.66
C HIS A 41 4.42 -28.17 -0.27
N LEU A 42 3.92 -28.91 0.73
CA LEU A 42 4.39 -28.77 2.10
C LEU A 42 5.84 -29.25 2.22
N ALA A 43 6.61 -28.57 3.06
CA ALA A 43 7.96 -29.00 3.39
C ALA A 43 7.94 -30.30 4.22
N SER A 44 9.09 -30.93 4.40
CA SER A 44 9.24 -32.20 5.14
C SER A 44 8.75 -32.13 6.60
N ASP A 45 8.62 -30.92 7.16
CA ASP A 45 8.09 -30.65 8.50
C ASP A 45 6.58 -30.36 8.52
N GLY A 46 5.89 -30.50 7.38
CA GLY A 46 4.45 -30.26 7.23
C GLY A 46 4.06 -28.78 7.23
N LYS A 47 5.01 -27.84 7.15
CA LYS A 47 4.71 -26.41 7.07
C LYS A 47 4.66 -25.94 5.62
N ASN A 48 3.83 -24.93 5.35
CA ASN A 48 3.80 -24.27 4.05
C ASN A 48 5.02 -23.32 3.92
N PRO A 49 5.98 -23.61 3.02
CA PRO A 49 7.16 -22.77 2.84
C PRO A 49 6.84 -21.40 2.23
N ILE A 50 5.75 -21.30 1.48
CA ILE A 50 5.27 -20.09 0.79
C ILE A 50 3.99 -19.60 1.48
N SER A 51 4.09 -19.41 2.81
CA SER A 51 3.02 -18.79 3.59
C SER A 51 2.95 -17.29 3.32
N PHE A 52 1.79 -16.68 3.59
CA PHE A 52 1.65 -15.22 3.48
C PHE A 52 2.65 -14.46 4.36
N CYS A 53 2.97 -14.99 5.55
CA CYS A 53 3.96 -14.39 6.45
C CYS A 53 5.37 -14.41 5.82
N ASN A 54 5.76 -15.52 5.20
CA ASN A 54 7.06 -15.63 4.54
C ASN A 54 7.16 -14.72 3.32
N ILE A 55 6.09 -14.63 2.52
CA ILE A 55 6.04 -13.71 1.36
C ILE A 55 6.17 -12.26 1.83
N PHE A 56 5.40 -11.87 2.84
CA PHE A 56 5.43 -10.53 3.42
C PHE A 56 6.84 -10.17 3.90
N PHE A 57 7.41 -11.00 4.78
CA PHE A 57 8.72 -10.76 5.35
C PHE A 57 9.82 -10.71 4.28
N THR A 58 9.80 -11.66 3.33
CA THR A 58 10.76 -11.68 2.22
C THR A 58 10.66 -10.40 1.39
N GLY A 59 9.44 -9.95 1.08
CA GLY A 59 9.20 -8.70 0.35
C GLY A 59 9.78 -7.48 1.07
N SER A 60 9.49 -7.34 2.36
CA SER A 60 10.00 -6.22 3.18
C SER A 60 11.53 -6.24 3.29
N VAL A 61 12.13 -7.42 3.55
CA VAL A 61 13.59 -7.59 3.64
C VAL A 61 14.27 -7.24 2.32
N VAL A 62 13.78 -7.75 1.19
CA VAL A 62 14.34 -7.45 -0.13
C VAL A 62 14.23 -5.97 -0.44
N ALA A 63 13.08 -5.34 -0.14
CA ALA A 63 12.88 -3.91 -0.35
C ALA A 63 13.83 -3.07 0.54
N PHE A 64 13.96 -3.44 1.81
CA PHE A 64 14.87 -2.79 2.76
C PHE A 64 16.31 -2.83 2.27
N PHE A 65 16.84 -4.02 1.95
CA PHE A 65 18.22 -4.17 1.50
C PHE A 65 18.45 -3.49 0.15
N THR A 66 17.50 -3.56 -0.77
CA THR A 66 17.61 -2.87 -2.07
C THR A 66 17.74 -1.36 -1.88
N LEU A 67 16.88 -0.74 -1.06
CA LEU A 67 16.93 0.69 -0.80
C LEU A 67 18.20 1.08 -0.02
N PHE A 68 18.57 0.28 0.97
CA PHE A 68 19.75 0.52 1.81
C PHE A 68 21.07 0.45 1.00
N LEU A 69 21.22 -0.56 0.14
CA LEU A 69 22.44 -0.77 -0.65
C LEU A 69 22.55 0.21 -1.84
N THR A 70 21.43 0.59 -2.45
CA THR A 70 21.43 1.54 -3.57
C THR A 70 21.64 2.98 -3.11
N HIS A 71 21.16 3.34 -1.92
CA HIS A 71 21.21 4.72 -1.41
C HIS A 71 21.73 4.82 0.03
N PRO A 72 22.93 4.28 0.34
CA PRO A 72 23.47 4.25 1.70
C PRO A 72 23.75 5.65 2.27
N LYS A 73 23.90 6.65 1.40
CA LYS A 73 24.15 8.05 1.79
C LYS A 73 22.96 8.69 2.51
N GLU A 74 21.74 8.23 2.24
CA GLU A 74 20.51 8.75 2.84
C GLU A 74 20.35 8.36 4.31
N VAL A 75 20.99 7.25 4.73
CA VAL A 75 20.95 6.72 6.11
C VAL A 75 22.05 7.32 6.99
N ARG A 76 22.81 8.29 6.49
CA ARG A 76 23.91 8.90 7.25
C ARG A 76 23.35 9.66 8.47
N LEU A 77 24.02 9.51 9.62
CA LEU A 77 23.61 10.12 10.90
C LEU A 77 23.41 11.65 10.82
N SER A 78 24.12 12.32 9.92
CA SER A 78 23.95 13.75 9.63
C SER A 78 22.57 14.10 9.05
N ASN A 79 22.01 13.21 8.22
CA ASN A 79 20.68 13.40 7.63
C ASN A 79 19.58 13.00 8.61
N LEU A 80 19.83 12.00 9.47
CA LEU A 80 18.88 11.51 10.46
C LEU A 80 18.67 12.47 11.66
N ARG A 81 19.73 13.20 12.07
CA ARG A 81 19.67 14.15 13.19
C ARG A 81 18.95 15.46 12.87
N GLY A 82 18.59 15.70 11.61
CA GLY A 82 17.91 16.93 11.19
C GLY A 82 16.39 16.97 11.46
N TYR A 83 15.79 15.83 11.83
CA TYR A 83 14.33 15.71 11.96
C TYR A 83 13.83 15.86 13.40
N SER A 84 12.69 16.53 13.54
CA SER A 84 12.00 16.72 14.82
C SER A 84 11.44 15.39 15.36
N SER A 85 11.33 15.25 16.68
CA SER A 85 10.70 14.08 17.33
C SER A 85 9.26 13.83 16.83
N LYS A 86 8.54 14.89 16.44
CA LYS A 86 7.20 14.77 15.85
C LYS A 86 7.23 14.11 14.47
N GLU A 87 8.22 14.44 13.64
CA GLU A 87 8.40 13.87 12.30
C GLU A 87 8.79 12.39 12.39
N TRP A 88 9.66 12.05 13.33
CA TRP A 88 10.00 10.66 13.64
C TRP A 88 8.78 9.86 14.10
N PHE A 89 7.99 10.40 15.02
CA PHE A 89 6.77 9.73 15.47
C PHE A 89 5.78 9.50 14.32
N LEU A 90 5.52 10.52 13.50
CA LEU A 90 4.66 10.39 12.32
C LEU A 90 5.20 9.37 11.31
N THR A 91 6.52 9.33 11.12
CA THR A 91 7.19 8.38 10.22
C THR A 91 7.02 6.94 10.73
N ILE A 92 7.21 6.70 12.02
CA ILE A 92 7.04 5.37 12.61
C ILE A 92 5.58 4.92 12.54
N VAL A 93 4.63 5.80 12.88
CA VAL A 93 3.20 5.46 12.87
C VAL A 93 2.70 5.20 11.44
N SER A 94 2.97 6.12 10.50
CA SER A 94 2.59 5.92 9.10
C SER A 94 3.34 4.76 8.45
N GLY A 95 4.62 4.59 8.78
CA GLY A 95 5.46 3.48 8.35
C GLY A 95 4.93 2.13 8.84
N ALA A 96 4.51 2.00 10.10
CA ALA A 96 3.94 0.77 10.64
C ALA A 96 2.56 0.47 10.04
N LEU A 97 1.72 1.51 9.85
CA LEU A 97 0.41 1.35 9.22
C LEU A 97 0.52 0.86 7.77
N ALA A 98 1.38 1.49 6.96
CA ALA A 98 1.58 1.11 5.57
C ALA A 98 2.46 -0.13 5.37
N GLY A 99 3.48 -0.30 6.23
CA GLY A 99 4.51 -1.31 6.10
C GLY A 99 4.15 -2.65 6.74
N ALA A 100 3.32 -2.65 7.79
CA ALA A 100 2.97 -3.86 8.52
C ALA A 100 1.46 -4.07 8.60
N ILE A 101 0.71 -3.13 9.17
CA ILE A 101 -0.71 -3.34 9.50
C ILE A 101 -1.54 -3.56 8.23
N ALA A 102 -1.43 -2.67 7.23
CA ALA A 102 -2.19 -2.82 5.99
C ALA A 102 -1.84 -4.13 5.24
N PRO A 103 -0.56 -4.46 4.98
CA PRO A 103 -0.19 -5.73 4.34
C PRO A 103 -0.68 -6.97 5.11
N ILE A 104 -0.52 -7.00 6.43
CA ILE A 104 -0.99 -8.12 7.26
C ILE A 104 -2.51 -8.32 7.12
N MET A 105 -3.27 -7.21 7.10
CA MET A 105 -4.72 -7.28 6.91
C MET A 105 -5.09 -7.73 5.50
N PHE A 106 -4.40 -7.27 4.45
CA PHE A 106 -4.64 -7.74 3.09
C PHE A 106 -4.30 -9.23 2.91
N PHE A 107 -3.21 -9.71 3.50
CA PHE A 107 -2.91 -11.15 3.46
C PHE A 107 -3.93 -11.98 4.22
N LYS A 108 -4.41 -11.50 5.38
CA LYS A 108 -5.52 -12.15 6.10
C LYS A 108 -6.81 -12.14 5.28
N ALA A 109 -7.09 -11.06 4.54
CA ALA A 109 -8.23 -11.00 3.64
C ALA A 109 -8.11 -12.05 2.52
N LEU A 110 -6.94 -12.13 1.87
CA LEU A 110 -6.66 -13.11 0.81
C LEU A 110 -6.68 -14.57 1.28
N ALA A 111 -6.53 -14.82 2.59
CA ALA A 111 -6.71 -16.14 3.19
C ALA A 111 -8.19 -16.53 3.37
N GLU A 112 -9.08 -15.54 3.51
CA GLU A 112 -10.49 -15.73 3.92
C GLU A 112 -11.49 -15.44 2.79
N THR A 113 -11.06 -14.75 1.72
CA THR A 113 -11.89 -14.44 0.55
C THR A 113 -11.08 -14.40 -0.74
N SER A 114 -11.79 -14.32 -1.87
CA SER A 114 -11.18 -14.28 -3.21
C SER A 114 -10.48 -12.94 -3.49
N VAL A 115 -9.46 -12.97 -4.36
CA VAL A 115 -8.76 -11.77 -4.85
C VAL A 115 -9.75 -10.76 -5.44
N THR A 116 -10.75 -11.24 -6.18
CA THR A 116 -11.79 -10.39 -6.76
C THR A 116 -12.55 -9.62 -5.68
N ASN A 117 -12.94 -10.29 -4.59
CA ASN A 117 -13.66 -9.63 -3.51
C ASN A 117 -12.79 -8.59 -2.79
N VAL A 118 -11.52 -8.92 -2.53
CA VAL A 118 -10.56 -7.98 -1.93
C VAL A 118 -10.42 -6.73 -2.79
N VAL A 119 -10.23 -6.87 -4.10
CA VAL A 119 -10.08 -5.71 -5.01
C VAL A 119 -11.36 -4.87 -5.08
N LEU A 120 -12.53 -5.52 -5.10
CA LEU A 120 -13.82 -4.81 -5.08
C LEU A 120 -13.99 -4.02 -3.79
N VAL A 121 -13.85 -4.65 -2.64
CA VAL A 121 -13.99 -4.01 -1.33
C VAL A 121 -12.93 -2.92 -1.13
N GLN A 122 -11.69 -3.15 -1.60
CA GLN A 122 -10.60 -2.18 -1.52
C GLN A 122 -10.95 -0.85 -2.21
N THR A 123 -11.84 -0.84 -3.21
CA THR A 123 -12.19 0.38 -3.94
C THR A 123 -12.85 1.46 -3.05
N ILE A 124 -13.29 1.11 -1.84
CA ILE A 124 -13.64 2.10 -0.79
C ILE A 124 -12.48 3.06 -0.45
N GLU A 125 -11.25 2.71 -0.83
CA GLU A 125 -10.07 3.55 -0.78
C GLU A 125 -10.34 4.94 -1.37
N ILE A 126 -10.98 5.01 -2.55
CA ILE A 126 -11.21 6.27 -3.27
C ILE A 126 -12.04 7.27 -2.44
N PRO A 127 -13.28 6.94 -2.02
CA PRO A 127 -14.06 7.84 -1.18
C PRO A 127 -13.40 8.10 0.18
N MET A 128 -12.70 7.11 0.74
CA MET A 128 -12.03 7.26 2.03
C MET A 128 -10.82 8.22 1.97
N VAL A 129 -10.06 8.21 0.88
CA VAL A 129 -8.96 9.16 0.64
C VAL A 129 -9.51 10.59 0.62
N LEU A 130 -10.62 10.82 -0.10
CA LEU A 130 -11.27 12.13 -0.17
C LEU A 130 -11.81 12.57 1.19
N ALA A 131 -12.49 11.66 1.90
CA ALA A 131 -13.03 11.93 3.23
C ALA A 131 -11.94 12.27 4.25
N LEU A 132 -10.85 11.49 4.31
CA LEU A 132 -9.75 11.74 5.23
C LEU A 132 -8.94 12.98 4.84
N ALA A 133 -8.77 13.27 3.55
CA ALA A 133 -8.13 14.52 3.10
C ALA A 133 -8.92 15.74 3.59
N TRP A 134 -10.25 15.70 3.45
CA TRP A 134 -11.12 16.74 3.98
C TRP A 134 -11.09 16.81 5.51
N LEU A 135 -11.14 15.68 6.22
CA LEU A 135 -11.18 15.65 7.68
C LEU A 135 -9.86 16.12 8.33
N ILE A 136 -8.72 15.62 7.85
CA ILE A 136 -7.40 15.86 8.44
C ILE A 136 -6.84 17.22 8.00
N ARG A 137 -6.99 17.57 6.72
CA ARG A 137 -6.33 18.74 6.12
C ARG A 137 -7.30 19.86 5.71
N ARG A 138 -8.61 19.64 5.82
CA ARG A 138 -9.65 20.57 5.32
C ARG A 138 -9.47 20.94 3.86
N GLU A 139 -8.91 20.03 3.06
CA GLU A 139 -8.75 20.21 1.62
C GLU A 139 -10.12 20.15 0.94
N ALA A 140 -10.46 21.19 0.17
CA ALA A 140 -11.68 21.21 -0.62
C ALA A 140 -11.50 20.30 -1.85
N SER A 141 -12.27 19.21 -1.91
CA SER A 141 -12.25 18.30 -3.04
C SER A 141 -12.98 18.93 -4.24
N SER A 142 -12.41 18.81 -5.43
CA SER A 142 -13.05 19.31 -6.65
C SER A 142 -14.33 18.54 -6.95
N ARG A 143 -15.31 19.20 -7.59
CA ARG A 143 -16.59 18.55 -7.95
C ARG A 143 -16.38 17.31 -8.84
N ILE A 144 -15.35 17.35 -9.69
CA ILE A 144 -14.97 16.22 -10.56
C ILE A 144 -14.45 15.05 -9.74
N ALA A 145 -13.62 15.29 -8.71
CA ALA A 145 -13.10 14.23 -7.85
C ALA A 145 -14.22 13.55 -7.04
N ILE A 146 -15.17 14.34 -6.53
CA ILE A 146 -16.35 13.81 -5.82
C ILE A 146 -17.20 12.96 -6.78
N ALA A 147 -17.46 13.45 -7.99
CA ALA A 147 -18.20 12.69 -9.00
C ALA A 147 -17.49 11.37 -9.35
N GLY A 148 -16.18 11.39 -9.54
CA GLY A 148 -15.37 10.19 -9.79
C GLY A 148 -15.44 9.18 -8.64
N ALA A 149 -15.41 9.63 -7.39
CA ALA A 149 -15.56 8.77 -6.23
C ALA A 149 -16.95 8.14 -6.11
N MET A 150 -18.00 8.90 -6.41
CA MET A 150 -19.36 8.37 -6.46
C MET A 150 -19.52 7.33 -7.57
N ILE A 151 -18.96 7.58 -8.75
CA ILE A 151 -18.95 6.61 -9.86
C ILE A 151 -18.21 5.33 -9.46
N ALA A 152 -17.04 5.46 -8.83
CA ALA A 152 -16.29 4.29 -8.36
C ALA A 152 -17.07 3.49 -7.31
N LEU A 153 -17.70 4.16 -6.34
CA LEU A 153 -18.54 3.53 -5.32
C LEU A 153 -19.73 2.79 -5.94
N VAL A 154 -20.39 3.40 -6.93
CA VAL A 154 -21.49 2.76 -7.68
C VAL A 154 -20.98 1.54 -8.44
N GLY A 155 -19.86 1.65 -9.16
CA GLY A 155 -19.28 0.54 -9.91
C GLY A 155 -18.97 -0.67 -9.01
N VAL A 156 -18.42 -0.43 -7.82
CA VAL A 156 -18.13 -1.49 -6.84
C VAL A 156 -19.39 -2.13 -6.31
N THR A 157 -20.37 -1.30 -5.92
CA THR A 157 -21.64 -1.78 -5.39
C THR A 157 -22.36 -2.62 -6.43
N LEU A 158 -22.38 -2.16 -7.68
CA LEU A 158 -22.98 -2.89 -8.80
C LEU A 158 -22.24 -4.21 -9.06
N THR A 159 -20.92 -4.22 -9.04
CA THR A 159 -20.14 -5.45 -9.26
C THR A 159 -20.33 -6.44 -8.13
N ALA A 160 -20.43 -5.98 -6.88
CA ALA A 160 -20.73 -6.83 -5.73
C ALA A 160 -22.15 -7.43 -5.81
N LEU A 161 -23.15 -6.62 -6.21
CA LEU A 161 -24.54 -7.08 -6.35
C LEU A 161 -24.73 -8.06 -7.51
N ILE A 162 -24.08 -7.83 -8.66
CA ILE A 162 -24.17 -8.73 -9.83
C ILE A 162 -23.33 -9.99 -9.60
N GLY A 163 -22.17 -9.85 -8.96
CA GLY A 163 -21.23 -10.94 -8.72
C GLY A 163 -21.68 -11.93 -7.63
N HIS A 164 -22.61 -11.54 -6.76
CA HIS A 164 -23.19 -12.43 -5.75
C HIS A 164 -24.64 -12.75 -6.10
N MET A 165 -24.93 -13.98 -6.53
CA MET A 165 -26.30 -14.52 -6.59
C MET A 165 -26.82 -14.80 -5.17
N GLY A 166 -26.90 -13.79 -4.30
CA GLY A 166 -27.32 -13.94 -2.91
C GLY A 166 -27.20 -12.64 -2.09
N PRO A 167 -27.74 -12.61 -0.85
CA PRO A 167 -27.66 -11.44 0.02
C PRO A 167 -26.20 -11.09 0.33
N LEU A 168 -25.91 -9.79 0.40
CA LEU A 168 -24.61 -9.22 0.81
C LEU A 168 -24.24 -9.72 2.21
N GLN A 169 -23.50 -10.82 2.28
CA GLN A 169 -22.91 -11.29 3.52
C GLN A 169 -21.50 -10.70 3.61
N LEU A 170 -21.31 -9.79 4.56
CA LEU A 170 -19.98 -9.32 4.96
C LEU A 170 -19.18 -10.51 5.45
N MET A 171 -18.23 -10.97 4.64
CA MET A 171 -17.34 -12.05 5.01
C MET A 171 -16.23 -11.51 5.90
N ARG A 172 -15.61 -12.40 6.68
CA ARG A 172 -14.47 -12.02 7.55
C ARG A 172 -13.32 -11.39 6.76
N GLY A 173 -13.10 -11.83 5.53
CA GLY A 173 -12.13 -11.25 4.60
C GLY A 173 -12.45 -9.80 4.19
N ASP A 174 -13.71 -9.40 4.17
CA ASP A 174 -14.13 -8.04 3.80
C ASP A 174 -13.78 -7.07 4.91
N ILE A 175 -13.99 -7.47 6.16
CA ILE A 175 -13.60 -6.70 7.34
C ILE A 175 -12.08 -6.47 7.33
N PHE A 176 -11.30 -7.52 7.07
CA PHE A 176 -9.84 -7.38 6.95
C PHE A 176 -9.45 -6.46 5.80
N THR A 177 -10.14 -6.53 4.65
CA THR A 177 -9.89 -5.64 3.52
C THR A 177 -10.18 -4.19 3.90
N ILE A 178 -11.33 -3.90 4.53
CA ILE A 178 -11.70 -2.54 4.96
C ILE A 178 -10.68 -1.98 5.96
N VAL A 179 -10.28 -2.77 6.96
CA VAL A 179 -9.27 -2.35 7.95
C VAL A 179 -7.91 -2.13 7.30
N GLY A 180 -7.52 -2.99 6.36
CA GLY A 180 -6.29 -2.85 5.58
C GLY A 180 -6.29 -1.57 4.75
N THR A 181 -7.37 -1.32 4.01
CA THR A 181 -7.56 -0.10 3.23
C THR A 181 -7.55 1.13 4.12
N PHE A 182 -8.25 1.12 5.27
CA PHE A 182 -8.26 2.24 6.21
C PHE A 182 -6.86 2.55 6.72
N SER A 183 -6.12 1.51 7.13
CA SER A 183 -4.73 1.63 7.59
C SER A 183 -3.83 2.21 6.49
N GLY A 184 -3.97 1.74 5.25
CA GLY A 184 -3.21 2.23 4.10
C GLY A 184 -3.52 3.69 3.75
N VAL A 185 -4.79 4.07 3.71
CA VAL A 185 -5.21 5.46 3.44
C VAL A 185 -4.75 6.38 4.54
N LEU A 186 -4.95 5.99 5.81
CA LEU A 186 -4.52 6.79 6.95
C LEU A 186 -2.99 6.98 6.93
N ALA A 187 -2.24 5.91 6.68
CA ALA A 187 -0.78 5.99 6.52
C ALA A 187 -0.38 6.99 5.43
N THR A 188 -1.04 6.93 4.27
CA THR A 188 -0.77 7.81 3.13
C THR A 188 -1.07 9.27 3.47
N GLN A 189 -2.16 9.54 4.19
CA GLN A 189 -2.52 10.90 4.59
C GLN A 189 -1.56 11.47 5.64
N LEU A 190 -1.08 10.64 6.57
CA LEU A 190 -0.08 11.02 7.57
C LEU A 190 1.31 11.21 6.97
N SER A 191 1.71 10.34 6.03
CA SER A 191 3.03 10.39 5.41
C SER A 191 3.20 11.54 4.41
N ARG A 192 2.11 12.15 3.93
CA ARG A 192 2.17 13.32 3.01
C ARG A 192 3.05 14.45 3.54
N ASP A 193 2.91 14.82 4.81
CA ASP A 193 3.74 15.90 5.40
C ASP A 193 5.19 15.47 5.60
N VAL A 194 5.38 14.20 5.98
CA VAL A 194 6.71 13.62 6.17
C VAL A 194 7.47 13.60 4.84
N LEU A 195 6.84 13.17 3.75
CA LEU A 195 7.45 13.05 2.43
C LEU A 195 7.80 14.40 1.77
N GLN A 196 7.23 15.52 2.25
CA GLN A 196 7.64 16.86 1.81
C GLN A 196 8.95 17.32 2.46
N ARG A 197 9.34 16.72 3.59
CA ARG A 197 10.51 17.14 4.39
C ARG A 197 11.61 16.07 4.43
N MET A 198 11.22 14.81 4.42
CA MET A 198 12.07 13.63 4.44
C MET A 198 12.20 13.04 3.04
N SER A 199 13.40 12.57 2.70
CA SER A 199 13.62 11.83 1.44
C SER A 199 12.68 10.62 1.37
N PRO A 200 11.96 10.39 0.25
CA PRO A 200 11.10 9.22 0.08
C PRO A 200 11.85 7.90 0.25
N ILE A 201 13.16 7.89 -0.02
CA ILE A 201 14.03 6.72 0.15
C ILE A 201 14.19 6.38 1.63
N LEU A 202 14.47 7.38 2.48
CA LEU A 202 14.61 7.18 3.92
C LEU A 202 13.30 6.70 4.55
N TYR A 203 12.17 7.32 4.15
CA TYR A 203 10.84 6.85 4.56
C TYR A 203 10.61 5.38 4.15
N GLY A 204 10.98 5.02 2.92
CA GLY A 204 10.91 3.66 2.42
C GLY A 204 11.74 2.67 3.24
N ILE A 205 12.97 3.02 3.61
CA ILE A 205 13.83 2.18 4.45
C ILE A 205 13.16 1.94 5.81
N ILE A 206 12.69 2.99 6.47
CA ILE A 206 12.03 2.87 7.78
C ILE A 206 10.75 2.02 7.66
N ARG A 207 9.90 2.31 6.67
CA ARG A 207 8.65 1.57 6.42
C ARG A 207 8.90 0.05 6.26
N ASN A 208 9.88 -0.33 5.43
CA ASN A 208 10.19 -1.74 5.18
C ASN A 208 11.03 -2.38 6.31
N SER A 209 11.50 -1.60 7.29
CA SER A 209 12.14 -2.15 8.51
C SER A 209 11.13 -2.47 9.61
N LEU A 210 9.94 -1.85 9.57
CA LEU A 210 8.86 -2.04 10.53
C LEU A 210 7.93 -3.22 10.18
N GLY A 211 8.07 -3.76 8.97
CA GLY A 211 7.30 -4.88 8.43
C GLY A 211 8.21 -5.96 7.88
#